data_AF-A0A9E7F3N9-F1
#
_entry.id   AF-A0A9E7F3N9-F1
#
_cell.length_a   1.000
_cell.length_b   1.000
_cell.length_c   1.000
_cell.angle_alpha   90.00
_cell.angle_beta   90.00
_cell.angle_gamma   90.00
#
_symmetry.space_group_name_H-M   'P 1'
#
loop_
_entity.id
_entity.type
_entity.pdbx_description
1 polymer ?
#
loop_
_entity_poly.entity_id
_entity_poly.type
_entity_poly.pdbx_seq_one_letter_code
_entity_poly.pdbx_strand_id
1 'polypeptide(L)'
;MGAAPSTPRGGARPQHAAENLMAAFVGEKPYPLSSDFWSQLLEVPLTLQWPQDRVLQACQLFAQHNYHTNHLAKILIHLAWCLQDLISTSSGSATAYRKSVNAAYISSVFLKFIIENAKGANFEELHLNLDKDEKRQCNLPTDQSIEVFIIRGMLSFVGSSDVSPRSCLLHHELLNLMLVAMSTQLCSGPSPGPKDVHPFIDAAMLQESAVVASTVRKLLLNFITRPRFPFDGSTYPFSPEGNQSGVLQRVGSVAANFVLLPYYTFNYLLSSSSAGARSPLAEKSLLVLLVLVHYRKCHVVKSLTDNNLGDVDSTTYLRESSSFYENPYCKALENARDIEFDRVDIEGNAHNGPLVRLPFASLFDTLGLCLSDETSVLLLYSLVHGNSDFLEYVLVRTDLDTLLMPILETLYNASRRTSNQIYMLLIILLILSQDSSFNASIHKLMLPSVPWYEERLLHHTSLGSLMVIVLIRTVKYNLSKLRIIT
;
A
#
# COMPACT_ATOMS: atom_id res chain seq x y z
N MET A 1 15.38 34.05 -62.16
CA MET A 1 15.89 34.00 -60.78
C MET A 1 14.71 33.58 -59.91
N GLY A 2 14.48 32.29 -59.66
CA GLY A 2 15.23 31.50 -58.68
C GLY A 2 14.36 31.33 -57.43
N ALA A 3 13.25 30.59 -57.54
CA ALA A 3 12.42 30.21 -56.42
C ALA A 3 13.18 29.17 -55.58
N ALA A 4 13.55 29.54 -54.35
CA ALA A 4 14.14 28.62 -53.40
C ALA A 4 13.01 27.84 -52.70
N PRO A 5 13.05 26.50 -52.68
CA PRO A 5 12.16 25.70 -51.85
C PRO A 5 12.61 25.82 -50.39
N SER A 6 11.71 26.29 -49.53
CA SER A 6 11.87 26.27 -48.08
C SER A 6 11.99 24.82 -47.59
N THR A 7 13.18 24.48 -47.10
CA THR A 7 13.47 23.25 -46.34
C THR A 7 12.49 23.07 -45.17
N PRO A 8 12.02 21.84 -44.87
CA PRO A 8 11.13 21.60 -43.75
C PRO A 8 11.88 21.86 -42.44
N ARG A 9 11.28 22.65 -41.54
CA ARG A 9 11.73 22.78 -40.14
C ARG A 9 11.58 21.42 -39.46
N GLY A 10 12.60 20.58 -39.58
CA GLY A 10 12.77 19.39 -38.76
C GLY A 10 13.05 19.80 -37.33
N GLY A 11 12.07 19.62 -36.45
CA GLY A 11 12.17 19.93 -35.03
C GLY A 11 10.81 20.27 -34.44
N ALA A 12 9.91 19.28 -34.35
CA ALA A 12 8.73 19.43 -33.53
C ALA A 12 9.17 19.78 -32.10
N ARG A 13 8.53 20.79 -31.47
CA ARG A 13 8.81 21.15 -30.07
C ARG A 13 8.68 19.88 -29.20
N PRO A 14 9.52 19.69 -28.16
CA PRO A 14 9.48 18.47 -27.32
C PRO A 14 8.09 18.12 -26.77
N GLN A 15 7.31 19.15 -26.46
CA GLN A 15 5.91 19.02 -26.03
C GLN A 15 4.99 18.44 -27.11
N HIS A 16 5.19 18.81 -28.38
CA HIS A 16 4.38 18.32 -29.48
C HIS A 16 4.69 16.85 -29.82
N ALA A 17 5.96 16.44 -29.67
CA ALA A 17 6.34 15.03 -29.79
C ALA A 17 5.73 14.16 -28.67
N ALA A 18 5.74 14.67 -27.43
CA ALA A 18 5.09 14.02 -26.29
C ALA A 18 3.56 13.90 -26.48
N GLU A 19 2.90 14.95 -26.95
CA GLU A 19 1.47 14.94 -27.28
C GLU A 19 1.14 13.89 -28.34
N ASN A 20 1.95 13.79 -29.39
CA ASN A 20 1.74 12.81 -30.46
C ASN A 20 1.90 11.36 -29.96
N LEU A 21 2.87 11.08 -29.08
CA LEU A 21 3.06 9.75 -28.50
C LEU A 21 1.91 9.37 -27.56
N MET A 22 1.42 10.30 -26.74
CA MET A 22 0.24 10.07 -25.89
C MET A 22 -1.04 9.90 -26.71
N ALA A 23 -1.22 10.68 -27.78
CA ALA A 23 -2.35 10.52 -28.70
C ALA A 23 -2.32 9.15 -29.40
N ALA A 24 -1.13 8.67 -29.78
CA ALA A 24 -0.95 7.32 -30.31
C ALA A 24 -1.23 6.24 -29.25
N PHE A 25 -0.83 6.45 -28.00
CA PHE A 25 -1.08 5.51 -26.89
C PHE A 25 -2.58 5.33 -26.60
N VAL A 26 -3.36 6.42 -26.63
CA VAL A 26 -4.82 6.37 -26.39
C VAL A 26 -5.64 6.15 -27.66
N GLY A 27 -4.99 6.05 -28.82
CA GLY A 27 -5.63 5.87 -30.11
C GLY A 27 -6.04 4.43 -30.40
N GLU A 28 -6.67 4.22 -31.55
CA GLU A 28 -7.23 2.93 -31.98
C GLU A 28 -6.16 1.94 -32.49
N LYS A 29 -5.01 2.45 -32.94
CA LYS A 29 -3.96 1.65 -33.59
C LYS A 29 -3.24 0.77 -32.56
N PRO A 30 -3.27 -0.57 -32.69
CA PRO A 30 -2.54 -1.45 -31.78
C PRO A 30 -1.02 -1.39 -32.08
N TYR A 31 -0.22 -1.26 -31.03
CA TYR A 31 1.24 -1.40 -31.10
C TYR A 31 1.68 -2.77 -30.53
N PRO A 32 2.49 -3.55 -31.25
CA PRO A 32 3.07 -4.80 -30.72
C PRO A 32 3.99 -4.54 -29.53
N LEU A 33 4.16 -5.52 -28.64
CA LEU A 33 5.11 -5.45 -27.51
C LEU A 33 6.56 -5.15 -27.94
N SER A 34 6.99 -5.65 -29.10
CA SER A 34 8.34 -5.45 -29.62
C SER A 34 8.57 -4.08 -30.28
N SER A 35 7.56 -3.21 -30.33
CA SER A 35 7.65 -1.93 -31.02
C SER A 35 8.53 -0.90 -30.29
N ASP A 36 9.38 -0.19 -31.03
CA ASP A 36 10.15 0.97 -30.53
C ASP A 36 9.28 2.09 -29.94
N PHE A 37 7.99 2.11 -30.28
CA PHE A 37 7.00 3.01 -29.73
C PHE A 37 7.04 3.05 -28.19
N TRP A 38 7.12 1.89 -27.53
CA TRP A 38 7.11 1.81 -26.08
C TRP A 38 8.33 2.46 -25.45
N SER A 39 9.50 2.27 -26.05
CA SER A 39 10.73 2.93 -25.59
C SER A 39 10.63 4.45 -25.75
N GLN A 40 10.06 4.93 -26.85
CA GLN A 40 9.86 6.37 -27.10
C GLN A 40 8.86 6.98 -26.12
N LEU A 41 7.71 6.33 -25.90
CA LEU A 41 6.68 6.75 -24.96
C LEU A 41 7.24 6.85 -23.53
N LEU A 42 7.97 5.84 -23.07
CA LEU A 42 8.50 5.78 -21.71
C LEU A 42 9.70 6.71 -21.48
N GLU A 43 10.27 7.32 -22.52
CA GLU A 43 11.32 8.35 -22.37
C GLU A 43 10.77 9.78 -22.26
N VAL A 44 9.47 9.98 -22.50
CA VAL A 44 8.82 11.29 -22.41
C VAL A 44 8.88 11.83 -20.97
N PRO A 45 9.35 13.07 -20.75
CA PRO A 45 9.38 13.66 -19.40
C PRO A 45 7.96 13.87 -18.84
N LEU A 46 7.69 13.34 -17.64
CA LEU A 46 6.43 13.58 -16.90
C LEU A 46 6.27 15.01 -16.35
N THR A 47 7.25 15.88 -16.58
CA THR A 47 7.22 17.29 -16.13
C THR A 47 6.19 18.13 -16.91
N LEU A 48 5.62 17.60 -17.98
CA LEU A 48 4.54 18.23 -18.70
C LEU A 48 3.27 18.21 -17.83
N GLN A 49 2.82 19.37 -17.36
CA GLN A 49 1.51 19.53 -16.73
C GLN A 49 0.43 19.50 -17.81
N TRP A 50 -0.45 18.49 -17.76
CA TRP A 50 -1.59 18.39 -18.67
C TRP A 50 -2.84 18.92 -17.95
N PRO A 51 -3.67 19.75 -18.60
CA PRO A 51 -4.95 20.18 -18.04
C PRO A 51 -5.82 18.96 -17.68
N GLN A 52 -6.55 19.04 -16.55
CA GLN A 52 -7.37 17.93 -16.07
C GLN A 52 -8.37 17.43 -17.13
N ASP A 53 -9.00 18.34 -17.88
CA ASP A 53 -9.94 18.00 -18.94
C ASP A 53 -9.29 17.17 -20.07
N ARG A 54 -8.03 17.47 -20.41
CA ARG A 54 -7.29 16.70 -21.43
C ARG A 54 -6.92 15.32 -20.92
N VAL A 55 -6.53 15.21 -19.65
CA VAL A 55 -6.23 13.90 -19.04
C VAL A 55 -7.50 13.05 -19.03
N LEU A 56 -8.64 13.62 -18.63
CA LEU A 56 -9.92 12.93 -18.62
C LEU A 56 -10.32 12.47 -20.03
N GLN A 57 -10.18 13.32 -21.04
CA GLN A 57 -10.45 12.95 -22.44
C GLN A 57 -9.53 11.81 -22.91
N ALA A 58 -8.24 11.88 -22.60
CA ALA A 58 -7.30 10.82 -22.92
C ALA A 58 -7.68 9.49 -22.23
N CYS A 59 -8.08 9.53 -20.96
CA CYS A 59 -8.56 8.36 -20.24
C CYS A 59 -9.82 7.75 -20.83
N GLN A 60 -10.78 8.57 -21.27
CA GLN A 60 -11.99 8.10 -21.95
C GLN A 60 -11.67 7.40 -23.27
N LEU A 61 -10.82 8.01 -24.11
CA LEU A 61 -10.38 7.41 -25.37
C LEU A 61 -9.61 6.11 -25.13
N PHE A 62 -8.71 6.10 -24.13
CA PHE A 62 -7.96 4.91 -23.78
C PHE A 62 -8.87 3.76 -23.34
N ALA A 63 -9.82 4.02 -22.44
CA ALA A 63 -10.77 3.00 -21.98
C ALA A 63 -11.63 2.47 -23.15
N GLN A 64 -12.01 3.34 -24.09
CA GLN A 64 -12.72 2.94 -25.30
C GLN A 64 -11.87 2.07 -26.22
N HIS A 65 -10.57 2.28 -26.36
CA HIS A 65 -9.75 1.53 -27.33
C HIS A 65 -8.96 0.37 -26.71
N ASN A 66 -8.87 0.27 -25.38
CA ASN A 66 -8.08 -0.75 -24.70
C ASN A 66 -8.54 -2.18 -25.04
N TYR A 67 -9.84 -2.39 -25.29
CA TYR A 67 -10.40 -3.72 -25.63
C TYR A 67 -9.81 -4.34 -26.90
N HIS A 68 -9.35 -3.51 -27.83
CA HIS A 68 -8.72 -3.96 -29.08
C HIS A 68 -7.19 -3.83 -29.02
N THR A 69 -6.68 -2.79 -28.37
CA THR A 69 -5.24 -2.49 -28.39
C THR A 69 -4.42 -3.28 -27.37
N ASN A 70 -5.05 -3.68 -26.25
CA ASN A 70 -4.41 -4.24 -25.06
C ASN A 70 -3.25 -3.37 -24.54
N HIS A 71 -3.29 -2.06 -24.76
CA HIS A 71 -2.21 -1.16 -24.38
C HIS A 71 -1.96 -1.12 -22.87
N LEU A 72 -3.00 -1.34 -22.04
CA LEU A 72 -2.84 -1.44 -20.58
C LEU A 72 -1.97 -2.65 -20.19
N ALA A 73 -2.28 -3.83 -20.73
CA ALA A 73 -1.49 -5.03 -20.47
C ALA A 73 -0.03 -4.83 -20.91
N LYS A 74 0.17 -4.24 -22.10
CA LYS A 74 1.49 -4.04 -22.70
C LYS A 74 2.35 -3.05 -21.91
N ILE A 75 1.82 -1.91 -21.49
CA ILE A 75 2.60 -0.95 -20.69
C ILE A 75 2.98 -1.53 -19.32
N LEU A 76 2.10 -2.32 -18.69
CA LEU A 76 2.40 -3.00 -17.42
C LEU A 76 3.46 -4.09 -17.59
N ILE A 77 3.48 -4.80 -18.73
CA ILE A 77 4.55 -5.76 -19.05
C ILE A 77 5.88 -5.04 -19.28
N HIS A 78 5.90 -3.92 -20.00
CA HIS A 78 7.10 -3.10 -20.15
C HIS A 78 7.60 -2.58 -18.81
N LEU A 79 6.70 -2.18 -17.90
CA LEU A 79 7.08 -1.84 -16.53
C LEU A 79 7.78 -3.02 -15.85
N ALA A 80 7.17 -4.21 -15.86
CA ALA A 80 7.75 -5.40 -15.24
C ALA A 80 9.13 -5.76 -15.80
N TRP A 81 9.34 -5.66 -17.13
CA TRP A 81 10.66 -5.84 -17.73
C TRP A 81 11.67 -4.77 -17.30
N CYS A 82 11.27 -3.49 -17.27
CA CYS A 82 12.15 -2.42 -16.79
C CYS A 82 12.56 -2.64 -15.33
N LEU A 83 11.67 -3.17 -14.49
CA LEU A 83 11.98 -3.51 -13.10
C LEU A 83 12.93 -4.71 -12.99
N GLN A 84 12.73 -5.76 -13.80
CA GLN A 84 13.63 -6.91 -13.86
C GLN A 84 15.05 -6.52 -14.29
N ASP A 85 15.18 -5.62 -15.27
CA ASP A 85 16.46 -5.08 -15.74
C ASP A 85 17.18 -4.30 -14.62
N LEU A 86 16.43 -3.49 -13.87
CA LEU A 86 16.98 -2.73 -12.72
C LEU A 86 17.44 -3.64 -11.57
N ILE A 87 16.81 -4.81 -11.37
CA ILE A 87 17.25 -5.78 -10.36
C ILE A 87 18.49 -6.53 -10.83
N SER A 88 18.56 -6.87 -12.12
CA SER A 88 19.63 -7.69 -12.70
C SER A 88 20.93 -6.90 -12.91
N THR A 89 20.83 -5.59 -13.15
CA THR A 89 21.97 -4.71 -13.40
C THR A 89 22.39 -3.98 -12.12
N SER A 90 23.59 -4.26 -11.61
CA SER A 90 24.13 -3.69 -10.36
C SER A 90 24.25 -2.15 -10.36
N SER A 91 24.16 -1.51 -11.53
CA SER A 91 24.13 -0.06 -11.70
C SER A 91 23.06 0.34 -12.73
N GLY A 92 21.79 0.21 -12.35
CA GLY A 92 20.66 0.58 -13.20
C GLY A 92 20.87 1.95 -13.87
N SER A 93 20.63 2.03 -15.19
CA SER A 93 20.81 3.26 -15.98
C SER A 93 19.81 4.34 -15.55
N ALA A 94 20.17 5.63 -15.68
CA ALA A 94 19.25 6.74 -15.35
C ALA A 94 18.02 6.71 -16.26
N THR A 95 18.23 6.23 -17.49
CA THR A 95 17.18 5.97 -18.47
C THR A 95 16.24 4.86 -18.02
N ALA A 96 16.75 3.77 -17.44
CA ALA A 96 15.92 2.66 -16.96
C ALA A 96 15.02 3.09 -15.80
N TYR A 97 15.57 3.80 -14.80
CA TYR A 97 14.76 4.39 -13.72
C TYR A 97 13.67 5.33 -14.25
N ARG A 98 14.01 6.20 -15.20
CA ARG A 98 13.04 7.12 -15.82
C ARG A 98 11.92 6.35 -16.55
N LYS A 99 12.26 5.32 -17.34
CA LYS A 99 11.28 4.48 -18.03
C LYS A 99 10.34 3.79 -17.04
N SER A 100 10.86 3.23 -15.96
CA SER A 100 10.07 2.57 -14.92
C SER A 100 9.13 3.54 -14.20
N VAL A 101 9.62 4.74 -13.84
CA VAL A 101 8.80 5.78 -13.20
C VAL A 101 7.66 6.20 -14.14
N ASN A 102 7.99 6.45 -15.41
CA ASN A 102 7.01 6.83 -16.42
C ASN A 102 5.96 5.76 -16.65
N ALA A 103 6.39 4.50 -16.78
CA ALA A 103 5.47 3.37 -16.96
C ALA A 103 4.56 3.21 -15.75
N ALA A 104 5.08 3.31 -14.52
CA ALA A 104 4.29 3.20 -13.30
C ALA A 104 3.26 4.34 -13.17
N TYR A 105 3.66 5.58 -13.45
CA TYR A 105 2.79 6.74 -13.38
C TYR A 105 1.68 6.69 -14.44
N ILE A 106 2.04 6.48 -15.72
CA ILE A 106 1.07 6.37 -16.82
C ILE A 106 0.09 5.24 -16.52
N SER A 107 0.59 4.06 -16.13
CA SER A 107 -0.26 2.94 -15.75
C SER A 107 -1.22 3.30 -14.62
N SER A 108 -0.76 4.03 -13.59
CA SER A 108 -1.60 4.41 -12.45
C SER A 108 -2.78 5.30 -12.87
N VAL A 109 -2.55 6.25 -13.78
CA VAL A 109 -3.59 7.18 -14.25
C VAL A 109 -4.68 6.45 -15.01
N PHE A 110 -4.30 5.65 -16.01
CA PHE A 110 -5.27 4.95 -16.87
C PHE A 110 -5.94 3.78 -16.16
N LEU A 111 -5.19 3.01 -15.36
CA LEU A 111 -5.74 1.90 -14.59
C LEU A 111 -6.79 2.38 -13.59
N LYS A 112 -6.51 3.47 -12.87
CA LYS A 112 -7.49 4.07 -11.96
C LYS A 112 -8.78 4.44 -12.68
N PHE A 113 -8.67 5.14 -13.81
CA PHE A 113 -9.84 5.56 -14.56
C PHE A 113 -10.70 4.36 -14.98
N ILE A 114 -10.10 3.28 -15.46
CA ILE A 114 -10.83 2.07 -15.84
C ILE A 114 -11.51 1.44 -14.61
N ILE A 115 -10.81 1.32 -13.48
CA ILE A 115 -11.39 0.74 -12.25
C ILE A 115 -12.56 1.59 -11.72
N GLU A 116 -12.43 2.92 -11.71
CA GLU A 116 -13.49 3.83 -11.23
C GLU A 116 -14.73 3.83 -12.13
N ASN A 117 -14.58 3.49 -13.42
CA ASN A 117 -15.65 3.48 -14.41
C ASN A 117 -16.08 2.07 -14.83
N ALA A 118 -15.56 1.04 -14.17
CA ALA A 118 -15.84 -0.35 -14.50
C ALA A 118 -17.33 -0.66 -14.32
N LYS A 119 -17.95 -1.27 -15.34
CA LYS A 119 -19.39 -1.61 -15.31
C LYS A 119 -19.66 -2.99 -14.74
N GLY A 120 -18.66 -3.89 -14.78
CA GLY A 120 -18.77 -5.27 -14.33
C GLY A 120 -17.91 -5.58 -13.11
N ALA A 121 -18.35 -6.55 -12.29
CA ALA A 121 -17.64 -6.97 -11.08
C ALA A 121 -16.35 -7.79 -11.35
N ASN A 122 -16.17 -8.29 -12.59
CA ASN A 122 -15.02 -9.14 -12.96
C ASN A 122 -13.85 -8.38 -13.61
N PHE A 123 -13.98 -7.07 -13.81
CA PHE A 123 -12.94 -6.22 -14.39
C PHE A 123 -12.40 -6.68 -15.76
N GLU A 124 -13.24 -7.28 -16.60
CA GLU A 124 -12.88 -7.72 -17.96
C GLU A 124 -12.38 -6.55 -18.84
N GLU A 125 -12.86 -5.33 -18.56
CA GLU A 125 -12.47 -4.07 -19.20
C GLU A 125 -10.97 -3.72 -19.04
N LEU A 126 -10.26 -4.38 -18.12
CA LEU A 126 -8.81 -4.23 -18.01
C LEU A 126 -8.07 -4.86 -19.20
N HIS A 127 -8.68 -5.85 -19.88
CA HIS A 127 -8.11 -6.55 -21.02
C HIS A 127 -6.65 -6.99 -20.80
N LEU A 128 -6.40 -7.72 -19.71
CA LEU A 128 -5.07 -8.20 -19.31
C LEU A 128 -4.64 -9.49 -20.04
N ASN A 129 -5.27 -9.81 -21.18
CA ASN A 129 -4.97 -10.99 -21.96
C ASN A 129 -4.15 -10.65 -23.20
N LEU A 130 -3.10 -11.42 -23.46
CA LEU A 130 -2.33 -11.36 -24.70
C LEU A 130 -2.46 -12.67 -25.47
N ASP A 131 -2.34 -12.56 -26.79
CA ASP A 131 -2.33 -13.71 -27.67
C ASP A 131 -1.13 -14.63 -27.37
N LYS A 132 -1.32 -15.94 -27.52
CA LYS A 132 -0.31 -16.96 -27.22
C LYS A 132 0.95 -16.75 -28.06
N ASP A 133 0.79 -16.30 -29.30
CA ASP A 133 1.90 -16.05 -30.21
C ASP A 133 2.73 -14.83 -29.78
N GLU A 134 2.08 -13.75 -29.31
CA GLU A 134 2.76 -12.56 -28.79
C GLU A 134 3.50 -12.86 -27.48
N LYS A 135 2.90 -13.68 -26.59
CA LYS A 135 3.56 -14.16 -25.35
C LYS A 135 4.85 -14.94 -25.65
N ARG A 136 4.79 -15.86 -26.63
CA ARG A 136 5.95 -16.69 -27.03
C ARG A 136 7.08 -15.85 -27.61
N GLN A 137 6.75 -14.90 -28.49
CA GLN A 137 7.75 -14.02 -29.11
C GLN A 137 8.49 -13.17 -28.09
N CYS A 138 7.84 -12.81 -26.99
CA CYS A 138 8.40 -11.93 -25.95
C CYS A 138 8.91 -12.68 -24.71
N ASN A 139 9.09 -14.00 -24.77
CA ASN A 139 9.56 -14.84 -23.66
C ASN A 139 8.75 -14.69 -22.35
N LEU A 140 7.44 -14.41 -22.46
CA LEU A 140 6.56 -14.37 -21.30
C LEU A 140 6.20 -15.79 -20.85
N PRO A 141 6.12 -16.06 -19.53
CA PRO A 141 5.72 -17.36 -19.03
C PRO A 141 4.33 -17.72 -19.55
N THR A 142 4.23 -18.79 -20.34
CA THR A 142 2.98 -19.17 -21.02
C THR A 142 1.94 -19.71 -20.04
N ASP A 143 2.41 -20.30 -18.93
CA ASP A 143 1.58 -20.97 -17.92
C ASP A 143 1.18 -20.05 -16.76
N GLN A 144 1.73 -18.83 -16.69
CA GLN A 144 1.37 -17.85 -15.66
C GLN A 144 0.47 -16.76 -16.25
N SER A 145 -0.44 -16.26 -15.41
CA SER A 145 -1.25 -15.11 -15.75
C SER A 145 -0.37 -13.85 -15.84
N ILE A 146 -0.77 -12.90 -16.69
CA ILE A 146 -0.01 -11.66 -16.89
C ILE A 146 0.01 -10.83 -15.59
N GLU A 147 -1.06 -10.89 -14.81
CA GLU A 147 -1.18 -10.25 -13.51
C GLU A 147 -0.16 -10.78 -12.51
N VAL A 148 0.04 -12.10 -12.44
CA VAL A 148 1.07 -12.72 -11.59
C VAL A 148 2.46 -12.25 -11.99
N PHE A 149 2.75 -12.14 -13.28
CA PHE A 149 4.03 -11.63 -13.80
C PHE A 149 4.25 -10.16 -13.43
N ILE A 150 3.25 -9.29 -13.64
CA ILE A 150 3.33 -7.86 -13.33
C ILE A 150 3.53 -7.63 -11.83
N ILE A 151 2.71 -8.29 -11.01
CA ILE A 151 2.74 -8.16 -9.55
C ILE A 151 4.06 -8.70 -8.98
N ARG A 152 4.56 -9.82 -9.51
CA ARG A 152 5.89 -10.35 -9.18
C ARG A 152 6.98 -9.33 -9.48
N GLY A 153 6.96 -8.68 -10.64
CA GLY A 153 7.95 -7.66 -11.01
C GLY A 153 7.96 -6.48 -10.03
N MET A 154 6.78 -5.96 -9.68
CA MET A 154 6.65 -4.85 -8.73
C MET A 154 7.10 -5.23 -7.32
N LEU A 155 6.63 -6.36 -6.79
CA LEU A 155 6.97 -6.83 -5.45
C LEU A 155 8.44 -7.20 -5.32
N SER A 156 9.01 -7.90 -6.30
CA SER A 156 10.43 -8.26 -6.30
C SER A 156 11.32 -7.02 -6.29
N PHE A 157 10.99 -5.98 -7.07
CA PHE A 157 11.74 -4.72 -7.05
C PHE A 157 11.60 -4.01 -5.70
N VAL A 158 10.37 -3.86 -5.20
CA VAL A 158 10.12 -3.21 -3.91
C VAL A 158 10.85 -3.96 -2.78
N GLY A 159 10.74 -5.28 -2.71
CA GLY A 159 11.35 -6.09 -1.67
C GLY A 159 12.88 -6.13 -1.71
N SER A 160 13.46 -6.12 -2.92
CA SER A 160 14.92 -6.33 -3.10
C SER A 160 15.72 -5.02 -3.22
N SER A 161 15.14 -3.96 -3.77
CA SER A 161 15.86 -2.70 -4.01
C SER A 161 15.92 -1.83 -2.74
N ASP A 162 17.05 -1.18 -2.50
CA ASP A 162 17.18 -0.20 -1.43
C ASP A 162 16.66 1.17 -1.83
N VAL A 163 16.01 1.83 -0.86
CA VAL A 163 15.52 3.19 -1.04
C VAL A 163 16.70 4.15 -0.99
N SER A 164 16.98 4.77 -2.13
CA SER A 164 18.02 5.78 -2.33
C SER A 164 17.38 7.04 -2.92
N PRO A 165 18.08 8.18 -2.93
CA PRO A 165 17.61 9.39 -3.64
C PRO A 165 17.13 9.15 -5.07
N ARG A 166 17.73 8.17 -5.76
CA ARG A 166 17.45 7.84 -7.16
C ARG A 166 16.28 6.88 -7.34
N SER A 167 16.11 5.93 -6.41
CA SER A 167 15.03 4.93 -6.46
C SER A 167 13.76 5.36 -5.71
N CYS A 168 13.84 6.35 -4.82
CA CYS A 168 12.73 6.77 -3.95
C CYS A 168 11.46 7.14 -4.73
N LEU A 169 11.60 7.88 -5.84
CA LEU A 169 10.46 8.21 -6.71
C LEU A 169 9.85 6.96 -7.35
N LEU A 170 10.68 6.02 -7.79
CA LEU A 170 10.19 4.77 -8.36
C LEU A 170 9.46 3.93 -7.32
N HIS A 171 10.01 3.77 -6.11
CA HIS A 171 9.28 3.11 -5.01
C HIS A 171 7.94 3.79 -4.73
N HIS A 172 7.90 5.11 -4.72
CA HIS A 172 6.66 5.86 -4.50
C HIS A 172 5.61 5.59 -5.58
N GLU A 173 5.98 5.67 -6.86
CA GLU A 173 5.07 5.42 -7.98
C GLU A 173 4.63 3.96 -8.05
N LEU A 174 5.49 3.00 -7.73
CA LEU A 174 5.13 1.59 -7.67
C LEU A 174 4.11 1.30 -6.56
N LEU A 175 4.32 1.84 -5.36
CA LEU A 175 3.35 1.67 -4.27
C LEU A 175 2.03 2.36 -4.59
N ASN A 176 2.07 3.50 -5.29
CA ASN A 176 0.87 4.16 -5.80
C ASN A 176 0.11 3.27 -6.80
N LEU A 177 0.83 2.72 -7.79
CA LEU A 177 0.27 1.81 -8.78
C LEU A 177 -0.32 0.56 -8.12
N MET A 178 0.35 -0.01 -7.12
CA MET A 178 -0.14 -1.16 -6.37
C MET A 178 -1.43 -0.84 -5.62
N LEU A 179 -1.53 0.33 -4.96
CA LEU A 179 -2.77 0.75 -4.31
C LEU A 179 -3.92 0.91 -5.32
N VAL A 180 -3.66 1.52 -6.47
CA VAL A 180 -4.64 1.64 -7.56
C VAL A 180 -5.05 0.26 -8.08
N ALA A 181 -4.10 -0.62 -8.37
CA ALA A 181 -4.36 -1.94 -8.92
C ALA A 181 -5.17 -2.82 -7.95
N MET A 182 -4.90 -2.72 -6.65
CA MET A 182 -5.61 -3.48 -5.61
C MET A 182 -6.92 -2.82 -5.17
N SER A 183 -7.22 -1.59 -5.59
CA SER A 183 -8.48 -0.90 -5.22
C SER A 183 -9.73 -1.52 -5.84
N THR A 184 -9.57 -2.48 -6.76
CA THR A 184 -10.66 -3.34 -7.26
C THR A 184 -11.47 -4.00 -6.13
N GLN A 185 -10.85 -4.21 -4.97
CA GLN A 185 -11.52 -4.70 -3.76
C GLN A 185 -12.61 -3.78 -3.24
N LEU A 186 -12.48 -2.47 -3.43
CA LEU A 186 -13.47 -1.48 -2.97
C LEU A 186 -14.79 -1.57 -3.76
N CYS A 187 -14.77 -2.22 -4.92
CA CYS A 187 -15.96 -2.49 -5.72
C CYS A 187 -16.73 -3.73 -5.22
N SER A 188 -16.09 -4.55 -4.38
CA SER A 188 -16.72 -5.69 -3.71
C SER A 188 -16.99 -5.35 -2.24
N GLY A 189 -17.92 -6.06 -1.61
CA GLY A 189 -18.18 -5.91 -0.17
C GLY A 189 -16.93 -6.24 0.68
N PRO A 190 -16.99 -6.01 2.01
CA PRO A 190 -15.84 -6.15 2.92
C PRO A 190 -15.25 -7.58 3.01
N SER A 191 -15.90 -8.58 2.45
CA SER A 191 -15.39 -9.95 2.36
C SER A 191 -15.75 -10.50 0.98
N PRO A 192 -14.80 -10.46 0.03
CA PRO A 192 -15.00 -10.98 -1.31
C PRO A 192 -15.47 -12.43 -1.28
N GLY A 193 -16.58 -12.67 -1.97
CA GLY A 193 -17.13 -14.00 -2.17
C GLY A 193 -16.22 -14.87 -3.05
N PRO A 194 -16.46 -16.18 -3.11
CA PRO A 194 -15.65 -17.10 -3.91
C PRO A 194 -15.70 -16.83 -5.42
N LYS A 195 -16.69 -16.07 -5.88
CA LYS A 195 -16.86 -15.68 -7.29
C LYS A 195 -16.26 -14.31 -7.61
N ASP A 196 -15.85 -13.55 -6.60
CA ASP A 196 -15.28 -12.22 -6.80
C ASP A 196 -13.84 -12.37 -7.30
N VAL A 197 -13.50 -11.63 -8.36
CA VAL A 197 -12.20 -11.66 -9.00
C VAL A 197 -11.54 -10.30 -8.85
N HIS A 198 -10.37 -10.28 -8.24
CA HIS A 198 -9.58 -9.07 -8.03
C HIS A 198 -8.19 -9.29 -8.62
N PRO A 199 -7.99 -9.02 -9.92
CA PRO A 199 -6.88 -9.57 -10.70
C PRO A 199 -5.49 -9.37 -10.08
N PHE A 200 -5.24 -8.19 -9.53
CA PHE A 200 -3.91 -7.82 -9.01
C PHE A 200 -3.65 -8.29 -7.58
N ILE A 201 -4.61 -8.19 -6.66
CA ILE A 201 -4.44 -8.68 -5.28
C ILE A 201 -4.51 -10.21 -5.22
N ASP A 202 -5.36 -10.84 -6.03
CA ASP A 202 -5.37 -12.31 -6.17
C ASP A 202 -4.00 -12.79 -6.69
N ALA A 203 -3.44 -12.12 -7.69
CA ALA A 203 -2.09 -12.37 -8.17
C ALA A 203 -1.00 -12.10 -7.11
N ALA A 204 -1.21 -11.15 -6.19
CA ALA A 204 -0.29 -10.90 -5.08
C ALA A 204 -0.28 -12.04 -4.07
N MET A 205 -1.42 -12.70 -3.83
CA MET A 205 -1.52 -13.85 -2.92
C MET A 205 -0.86 -15.12 -3.47
N LEU A 206 -0.61 -15.19 -4.79
CA LEU A 206 0.03 -16.34 -5.45
C LEU A 206 1.57 -16.24 -5.52
N GLN A 207 2.18 -15.25 -4.86
CA GLN A 207 3.62 -15.00 -4.93
C GLN A 207 4.43 -15.95 -4.03
N GLU A 208 5.68 -16.17 -4.41
CA GLU A 208 6.60 -17.04 -3.68
C GLU A 208 6.98 -16.45 -2.31
N SER A 209 7.19 -17.32 -1.31
CA SER A 209 7.50 -16.95 0.08
C SER A 209 8.66 -15.95 0.19
N ALA A 210 9.72 -16.09 -0.62
CA ALA A 210 10.86 -15.18 -0.61
C ALA A 210 10.51 -13.74 -1.05
N VAL A 211 9.63 -13.61 -2.05
CA VAL A 211 9.14 -12.30 -2.54
C VAL A 211 8.22 -11.66 -1.49
N VAL A 212 7.35 -12.46 -0.87
CA VAL A 212 6.46 -12.03 0.20
C VAL A 212 7.27 -11.52 1.40
N ALA A 213 8.22 -12.31 1.91
CA ALA A 213 9.06 -11.94 3.05
C ALA A 213 9.86 -10.65 2.78
N SER A 214 10.53 -10.56 1.62
CA SER A 214 11.34 -9.38 1.29
C SER A 214 10.47 -8.13 1.14
N THR A 215 9.27 -8.25 0.57
CA THR A 215 8.30 -7.15 0.45
C THR A 215 7.85 -6.69 1.83
N VAL A 216 7.32 -7.59 2.68
CA VAL A 216 6.84 -7.24 4.04
C VAL A 216 7.97 -6.56 4.83
N ARG A 217 9.18 -7.13 4.77
CA ARG A 217 10.36 -6.54 5.39
C ARG A 217 10.61 -5.12 4.89
N LYS A 218 10.62 -4.88 3.57
CA LYS A 218 10.89 -3.54 3.03
C LYS A 218 9.81 -2.54 3.39
N LEU A 219 8.53 -2.90 3.31
CA LEU A 219 7.43 -2.00 3.65
C LEU A 219 7.50 -1.55 5.11
N LEU A 220 7.82 -2.48 6.03
CA LEU A 220 8.04 -2.16 7.44
C LEU A 220 9.31 -1.32 7.65
N LEU A 221 10.41 -1.62 6.95
CA LEU A 221 11.61 -0.78 7.00
C LEU A 221 11.37 0.63 6.47
N ASN A 222 10.56 0.82 5.43
CA ASN A 222 10.16 2.15 4.96
C ASN A 222 9.33 2.89 6.01
N PHE A 223 8.45 2.17 6.71
CA PHE A 223 7.69 2.73 7.83
C PHE A 223 8.61 3.16 8.99
N ILE A 224 9.60 2.34 9.35
CA ILE A 224 10.57 2.62 10.43
C ILE A 224 11.50 3.78 10.06
N THR A 225 12.14 3.71 8.89
CA THR A 225 13.16 4.67 8.47
C THR A 225 12.59 6.02 8.03
N ARG A 226 11.31 6.05 7.65
CA ARG A 226 10.57 7.25 7.20
C ARG A 226 11.40 8.11 6.24
N PRO A 227 11.90 7.53 5.13
CA PRO A 227 12.80 8.22 4.24
C PRO A 227 12.17 9.52 3.75
N ARG A 228 12.95 10.60 3.85
CA ARG A 228 12.55 11.90 3.30
C ARG A 228 12.96 11.96 1.85
N PHE A 229 12.13 12.57 1.03
CA PHE A 229 12.53 12.87 -0.33
C PHE A 229 13.67 13.88 -0.31
N PRO A 230 14.79 13.61 -1.01
CA PRO A 230 15.83 14.61 -1.19
C PRO A 230 15.27 15.67 -2.13
N PHE A 231 15.05 16.88 -1.61
CA PHE A 231 14.86 18.05 -2.44
C PHE A 231 15.99 19.03 -2.19
N ASP A 232 16.81 19.25 -3.21
CA ASP A 232 17.51 20.51 -3.41
C ASP A 232 16.51 21.50 -4.03
N GLY A 233 16.23 22.59 -3.35
CA GLY A 233 15.30 23.64 -3.76
C GLY A 233 15.70 24.43 -5.01
N SER A 234 16.68 23.97 -5.80
CA SER A 234 17.30 24.74 -6.89
C SER A 234 16.88 24.35 -8.31
N THR A 235 16.02 23.34 -8.52
CA THR A 235 15.78 22.81 -9.89
C THR A 235 14.44 23.22 -10.52
N TYR A 236 13.59 23.99 -9.83
CA TYR A 236 12.36 24.51 -10.44
C TYR A 236 12.06 25.93 -9.93
N PRO A 237 12.08 26.97 -10.78
CA PRO A 237 11.54 28.26 -10.40
C PRO A 237 10.02 28.17 -10.56
N PHE A 238 9.22 28.42 -9.52
CA PHE A 238 7.99 29.21 -9.67
C PHE A 238 7.36 29.59 -8.32
N SER A 239 6.93 30.85 -8.29
CA SER A 239 6.32 31.61 -7.19
C SER A 239 4.78 31.49 -7.22
N PRO A 240 4.06 31.67 -6.09
CA PRO A 240 2.62 31.44 -6.02
C PRO A 240 1.81 32.71 -6.31
N GLU A 241 0.81 32.61 -7.18
CA GLU A 241 -0.34 33.52 -7.20
C GLU A 241 -1.63 32.70 -7.23
N GLY A 242 -2.56 33.04 -6.33
CA GLY A 242 -3.95 32.59 -6.42
C GLY A 242 -4.45 31.77 -5.22
N ASN A 243 -4.75 32.48 -4.15
CA ASN A 243 -5.35 31.99 -2.91
C ASN A 243 -6.88 31.79 -3.11
N GLN A 244 -7.38 30.56 -3.21
CA GLN A 244 -8.81 30.26 -3.01
C GLN A 244 -9.00 28.90 -2.33
N SER A 245 -9.19 28.95 -1.00
CA SER A 245 -9.65 27.85 -0.16
C SER A 245 -11.17 27.64 -0.34
N GLY A 246 -11.55 26.52 -0.96
CA GLY A 246 -12.95 26.14 -1.19
C GLY A 246 -13.38 24.94 -0.35
N VAL A 247 -14.58 25.05 0.24
CA VAL A 247 -15.22 24.17 1.23
C VAL A 247 -15.57 22.74 0.74
N LEU A 248 -15.11 22.32 -0.45
CA LEU A 248 -15.39 20.97 -1.01
C LEU A 248 -14.39 19.88 -0.61
N GLN A 249 -13.45 20.18 0.29
CA GLN A 249 -12.45 19.23 0.77
C GLN A 249 -12.97 18.23 1.83
N ARG A 250 -14.29 18.13 2.05
CA ARG A 250 -14.85 17.42 3.22
C ARG A 250 -15.85 16.30 3.00
N VAL A 251 -16.36 16.03 1.80
CA VAL A 251 -17.31 14.92 1.66
C VAL A 251 -17.14 14.23 0.31
N GLY A 252 -16.74 12.96 0.37
CA GLY A 252 -16.59 12.08 -0.79
C GLY A 252 -15.23 12.26 -1.48
N SER A 253 -14.49 11.15 -1.59
CA SER A 253 -13.25 11.04 -2.36
C SER A 253 -11.95 11.53 -1.70
N VAL A 254 -11.46 10.72 -0.76
CA VAL A 254 -10.03 10.72 -0.37
C VAL A 254 -9.21 9.87 -1.38
N ALA A 255 -9.82 9.24 -2.39
CA ALA A 255 -9.10 8.46 -3.42
C ALA A 255 -9.02 9.15 -4.80
N ALA A 256 -9.98 10.01 -5.19
CA ALA A 256 -10.01 10.57 -6.55
C ALA A 256 -8.98 11.68 -6.78
N ASN A 257 -8.58 12.46 -5.75
CA ASN A 257 -7.64 13.57 -5.93
C ASN A 257 -6.15 13.18 -5.91
N PHE A 258 -5.78 11.95 -5.53
CA PHE A 258 -4.36 11.61 -5.37
C PHE A 258 -3.60 11.28 -6.66
N VAL A 259 -4.30 10.99 -7.77
CA VAL A 259 -3.69 10.39 -8.96
C VAL A 259 -3.59 11.36 -10.15
N LEU A 260 -4.34 12.46 -10.13
CA LEU A 260 -4.29 13.48 -11.18
C LEU A 260 -3.21 14.54 -10.95
N LEU A 261 -2.55 14.52 -9.79
CA LEU A 261 -1.55 15.51 -9.43
C LEU A 261 -0.17 14.88 -9.59
N PRO A 262 0.63 15.34 -10.57
CA PRO A 262 2.03 14.98 -10.64
C PRO A 262 2.72 15.23 -9.31
N TYR A 263 3.67 14.37 -8.92
CA TYR A 263 4.38 14.40 -7.63
C TYR A 263 4.87 15.80 -7.21
N TYR A 264 5.27 16.66 -8.15
CA TYR A 264 5.68 18.05 -7.85
C TYR A 264 4.56 18.95 -7.30
N THR A 265 3.29 18.62 -7.55
CA THR A 265 2.12 19.40 -7.10
C THR A 265 1.73 19.04 -5.67
N PHE A 266 2.11 17.85 -5.19
CA PHE A 266 1.88 17.43 -3.80
C PHE A 266 2.67 18.24 -2.77
N ASN A 267 3.84 18.76 -3.15
CA ASN A 267 4.66 19.61 -2.28
C ASN A 267 3.95 20.92 -1.91
N TYR A 268 3.08 21.44 -2.78
CA TYR A 268 2.34 22.66 -2.54
C TYR A 268 1.15 22.44 -1.59
N LEU A 269 0.40 21.34 -1.75
CA LEU A 269 -0.78 21.01 -0.94
C LEU A 269 -0.46 20.54 0.49
N LEU A 270 0.74 20.01 0.73
CA LEU A 270 1.18 19.53 2.04
C LEU A 270 1.91 20.59 2.87
N SER A 271 2.15 21.78 2.32
CA SER A 271 2.80 22.89 3.03
C SER A 271 1.87 23.64 4.01
N SER A 272 0.58 23.29 4.10
CA SER A 272 -0.41 24.06 4.89
C SER A 272 -1.02 23.35 6.10
N SER A 273 -0.44 22.26 6.63
CA SER A 273 -0.89 21.67 7.90
C SER A 273 0.26 21.17 8.77
N SER A 274 0.53 21.90 9.85
CA SER A 274 1.32 21.54 11.05
C SER A 274 2.55 20.64 10.83
N ALA A 275 3.68 21.30 10.60
CA ALA A 275 5.03 20.97 11.10
C ALA A 275 5.39 19.48 11.32
N GLY A 276 6.04 18.88 10.33
CA GLY A 276 7.23 18.06 10.54
C GLY A 276 7.05 16.59 10.95
N ALA A 277 6.42 15.72 10.14
CA ALA A 277 6.55 14.28 10.35
C ALA A 277 6.19 13.35 9.17
N ARG A 278 5.51 13.80 8.10
CA ARG A 278 4.92 12.87 7.12
C ARG A 278 5.91 12.47 6.02
N SER A 279 6.26 11.18 5.98
CA SER A 279 7.00 10.56 4.87
C SER A 279 6.00 9.90 3.93
N PRO A 280 5.79 10.41 2.69
CA PRO A 280 4.79 9.87 1.77
C PRO A 280 5.08 8.41 1.40
N LEU A 281 6.37 8.05 1.37
CA LEU A 281 6.79 6.69 1.08
C LEU A 281 6.45 5.74 2.24
N ALA A 282 6.64 6.18 3.49
CA ALA A 282 6.24 5.40 4.67
C ALA A 282 4.72 5.18 4.72
N GLU A 283 3.94 6.23 4.45
CA GLU A 283 2.47 6.16 4.44
C GLU A 283 1.95 5.20 3.38
N LYS A 284 2.42 5.31 2.13
CA LYS A 284 2.04 4.38 1.06
C LYS A 284 2.52 2.95 1.35
N SER A 285 3.71 2.79 1.94
CA SER A 285 4.23 1.47 2.30
C SER A 285 3.33 0.79 3.33
N LEU A 286 2.91 1.54 4.35
CA LEU A 286 2.00 1.05 5.39
C LEU A 286 0.63 0.69 4.82
N LEU A 287 0.06 1.54 3.96
CA LEU A 287 -1.23 1.26 3.31
C LEU A 287 -1.17 -0.02 2.45
N VAL A 288 -0.14 -0.17 1.61
CA VAL A 288 0.05 -1.38 0.79
C VAL A 288 0.20 -2.61 1.69
N LEU A 289 0.98 -2.51 2.77
CA LEU A 289 1.15 -3.61 3.72
C LEU A 289 -0.18 -4.03 4.34
N LEU A 290 -0.98 -3.08 4.82
CA LEU A 290 -2.26 -3.36 5.47
C LEU A 290 -3.28 -3.95 4.49
N VAL A 291 -3.33 -3.46 3.25
CA VAL A 291 -4.17 -4.05 2.18
C VAL A 291 -3.78 -5.51 1.93
N LEU A 292 -2.47 -5.79 1.85
CA LEU A 292 -1.97 -7.15 1.63
C LEU A 292 -2.25 -8.06 2.82
N VAL A 293 -1.95 -7.62 4.05
CA VAL A 293 -2.10 -8.43 5.29
C VAL A 293 -3.56 -8.70 5.64
N HIS A 294 -4.47 -7.76 5.37
CA HIS A 294 -5.88 -7.88 5.74
C HIS A 294 -6.78 -8.40 4.63
N TYR A 295 -6.22 -8.72 3.45
CA TYR A 295 -7.01 -9.38 2.42
C TYR A 295 -7.47 -10.76 2.88
N ARG A 296 -8.78 -11.00 2.76
CA ARG A 296 -9.42 -12.29 3.04
C ARG A 296 -10.31 -12.66 1.88
N LYS A 297 -10.05 -13.81 1.27
CA LYS A 297 -10.88 -14.37 0.21
C LYS A 297 -11.49 -15.70 0.67
N CYS A 298 -12.81 -15.82 0.56
CA CYS A 298 -13.51 -17.07 0.81
C CYS A 298 -13.28 -18.05 -0.34
N HIS A 299 -12.96 -19.30 -0.03
CA HIS A 299 -12.92 -20.40 -0.99
C HIS A 299 -13.94 -21.47 -0.59
N VAL A 300 -14.62 -22.06 -1.59
CA VAL A 300 -15.53 -23.19 -1.35
C VAL A 300 -14.72 -24.47 -1.41
N VAL A 301 -14.50 -25.11 -0.26
CA VAL A 301 -13.90 -26.44 -0.22
C VAL A 301 -14.99 -27.47 -0.43
N LYS A 302 -14.94 -28.18 -1.56
CA LYS A 302 -15.72 -29.41 -1.76
C LYS A 302 -14.97 -30.54 -1.07
N SER A 303 -15.31 -30.87 0.17
CA SER A 303 -14.80 -32.07 0.80
C SER A 303 -15.51 -33.30 0.22
N LEU A 304 -14.77 -34.21 -0.39
CA LEU A 304 -15.24 -35.57 -0.63
C LEU A 304 -15.09 -36.33 0.70
N THR A 305 -16.19 -36.54 1.43
CA THR A 305 -16.19 -37.50 2.55
C THR A 305 -16.15 -38.90 1.96
N ASP A 306 -14.95 -39.49 1.94
CA ASP A 306 -14.73 -40.88 1.58
C ASP A 306 -15.01 -41.74 2.83
N ASN A 307 -16.29 -42.00 3.10
CA ASN A 307 -16.69 -42.94 4.15
C ASN A 307 -16.97 -44.30 3.51
N ASN A 308 -15.93 -45.13 3.40
CA ASN A 308 -16.11 -46.57 3.30
C ASN A 308 -16.52 -47.11 4.69
N LEU A 309 -17.82 -47.33 4.89
CA LEU A 309 -18.34 -48.57 5.47
C LEU A 309 -19.87 -48.61 5.33
N GLY A 310 -20.35 -49.54 4.50
CA GLY A 310 -21.59 -50.29 4.71
C GLY A 310 -22.93 -49.53 4.74
N ASP A 311 -23.76 -49.88 3.77
CA ASP A 311 -25.22 -49.89 3.80
C ASP A 311 -25.97 -48.74 3.12
N VAL A 312 -27.03 -49.16 2.45
CA VAL A 312 -27.80 -48.47 1.43
C VAL A 312 -28.72 -47.43 2.06
N ASP A 313 -28.41 -46.14 1.86
CA ASP A 313 -29.40 -45.10 1.55
C ASP A 313 -28.69 -43.82 1.10
N SER A 314 -28.68 -43.62 -0.22
CA SER A 314 -28.00 -42.52 -0.91
C SER A 314 -28.68 -41.18 -0.64
N THR A 315 -28.28 -40.48 0.43
CA THR A 315 -28.37 -39.02 0.50
C THR A 315 -27.03 -38.45 0.96
N THR A 316 -26.14 -38.22 -0.01
CA THR A 316 -24.87 -37.52 0.21
C THR A 316 -25.17 -36.06 0.57
N TYR A 317 -25.18 -35.72 1.87
CA TYR A 317 -25.22 -34.33 2.31
C TYR A 317 -23.87 -33.67 1.96
N LEU A 318 -23.83 -32.96 0.83
CA LEU A 318 -22.72 -32.06 0.49
C LEU A 318 -22.69 -30.92 1.52
N ARG A 319 -21.84 -31.04 2.54
CA ARG A 319 -21.59 -29.94 3.47
C ARG A 319 -20.59 -28.99 2.82
N GLU A 320 -21.09 -27.99 2.11
CA GLU A 320 -20.25 -26.87 1.65
C GLU A 320 -19.66 -26.17 2.88
N SER A 321 -18.36 -26.35 3.10
CA SER A 321 -17.63 -25.60 4.11
C SER A 321 -16.82 -24.52 3.39
N SER A 322 -17.13 -23.26 3.68
CA SER A 322 -16.32 -22.13 3.24
C SER A 322 -15.12 -22.00 4.17
N SER A 323 -13.91 -22.13 3.62
CA SER A 323 -12.67 -21.79 4.34
C SER A 323 -12.04 -20.56 3.70
N PHE A 324 -11.27 -19.81 4.49
CA PHE A 324 -10.51 -18.67 3.97
C PHE A 324 -9.18 -19.15 3.40
N TYR A 325 -8.75 -18.53 2.29
CA TYR A 325 -7.39 -18.70 1.80
C TYR A 325 -6.39 -18.23 2.86
N GLU A 326 -5.30 -18.97 3.03
CA GLU A 326 -4.22 -18.58 3.94
C GLU A 326 -3.45 -17.41 3.35
N ASN A 327 -3.48 -16.25 4.01
CA ASN A 327 -2.83 -15.05 3.51
C ASN A 327 -1.32 -15.09 3.78
N PRO A 328 -0.45 -15.17 2.74
CA PRO A 328 0.99 -15.30 2.93
C PRO A 328 1.64 -14.05 3.54
N TYR A 329 1.08 -12.86 3.31
CA TYR A 329 1.58 -11.60 3.91
C TYR A 329 1.21 -11.52 5.39
N CYS A 330 0.02 -11.99 5.78
CA CYS A 330 -0.36 -12.13 7.18
C CYS A 330 0.59 -13.10 7.90
N LYS A 331 0.87 -14.26 7.29
CA LYS A 331 1.84 -15.22 7.83
C LYS A 331 3.26 -14.67 7.93
N ALA A 332 3.71 -13.88 6.95
CA ALA A 332 5.00 -13.23 7.01
C ALA A 332 5.09 -12.19 8.15
N LEU A 333 4.00 -11.47 8.43
CA LEU A 333 3.92 -10.53 9.55
C LEU A 333 3.89 -11.24 10.92
N GLU A 334 3.09 -12.31 11.04
CA GLU A 334 2.99 -13.15 12.24
C GLU A 334 4.33 -13.81 12.60
N ASN A 335 5.11 -14.22 11.59
CA ASN A 335 6.41 -14.87 11.77
C ASN A 335 7.60 -13.89 11.78
N ALA A 336 7.36 -12.57 11.79
CA ALA A 336 8.46 -11.62 11.85
C ALA A 336 9.24 -11.76 13.18
N ARG A 337 10.56 -11.64 13.11
CA ARG A 337 11.49 -11.81 14.23
C ARG A 337 12.37 -10.57 14.37
N ASP A 338 12.81 -10.33 15.60
CA ASP A 338 13.78 -9.27 15.87
C ASP A 338 15.15 -9.60 15.26
N ILE A 339 15.92 -8.57 14.91
CA ILE A 339 17.30 -8.76 14.41
C ILE A 339 18.32 -9.02 15.52
N GLU A 340 18.06 -8.60 16.76
CA GLU A 340 19.03 -8.71 17.85
C GLU A 340 18.86 -10.03 18.61
N PHE A 341 17.63 -10.54 18.70
CA PHE A 341 17.31 -11.81 19.35
C PHE A 341 17.18 -12.96 18.34
N ASP A 342 18.33 -13.49 17.89
CA ASP A 342 18.39 -14.74 17.14
C ASP A 342 18.29 -15.89 18.16
N ARG A 343 17.07 -16.32 18.51
CA ARG A 343 16.88 -17.69 18.99
C ARG A 343 17.15 -18.57 17.78
N VAL A 344 18.42 -18.90 17.51
CA VAL A 344 18.74 -20.00 16.61
C VAL A 344 18.02 -21.19 17.21
N ASP A 345 16.98 -21.67 16.53
CA ASP A 345 16.25 -22.85 16.94
C ASP A 345 17.24 -24.03 17.02
N ILE A 346 17.76 -24.29 18.23
CA ILE A 346 18.56 -25.49 18.53
C ILE A 346 17.67 -26.75 18.42
N GLU A 347 16.35 -26.58 18.38
CA GLU A 347 15.39 -27.62 18.06
C GLU A 347 14.94 -27.48 16.62
N GLY A 348 15.29 -28.44 15.76
CA GLY A 348 15.06 -28.46 14.32
C GLY A 348 13.60 -28.48 13.86
N ASN A 349 12.75 -27.57 14.35
CA ASN A 349 11.47 -27.21 13.76
C ASN A 349 11.70 -26.06 12.79
N ALA A 350 12.18 -26.38 11.58
CA ALA A 350 12.22 -25.44 10.48
C ALA A 350 10.82 -24.82 10.32
N HIS A 351 10.65 -23.59 10.78
CA HIS A 351 9.41 -22.85 10.57
C HIS A 351 9.30 -22.64 9.06
N ASN A 352 8.45 -23.43 8.40
CA ASN A 352 8.27 -23.47 6.94
C ASN A 352 7.64 -22.18 6.36
N GLY A 353 7.67 -21.07 7.12
CA GLY A 353 7.08 -19.78 6.76
C GLY A 353 8.09 -18.76 6.23
N PRO A 354 7.62 -17.66 5.63
CA PRO A 354 8.48 -16.57 5.16
C PRO A 354 9.20 -15.89 6.35
N LEU A 355 10.54 -15.94 6.40
CA LEU A 355 11.33 -15.34 7.49
C LEU A 355 11.52 -13.83 7.28
N VAL A 356 10.90 -13.02 8.13
CA VAL A 356 11.01 -11.55 8.11
C VAL A 356 11.82 -11.08 9.33
N ARG A 357 12.96 -10.44 9.11
CA ARG A 357 13.84 -9.91 10.17
C ARG A 357 13.80 -8.38 10.25
N LEU A 358 13.47 -7.83 11.42
CA LEU A 358 13.22 -6.39 11.63
C LEU A 358 13.80 -5.89 12.95
N PRO A 359 14.26 -4.62 13.03
CA PRO A 359 14.65 -4.01 14.31
C PRO A 359 13.40 -3.68 15.13
N PHE A 360 13.03 -4.55 16.08
CA PHE A 360 11.83 -4.36 16.91
C PHE A 360 11.93 -3.10 17.77
N ALA A 361 13.13 -2.73 18.22
CA ALA A 361 13.35 -1.47 18.92
C ALA A 361 12.89 -0.26 18.10
N SER A 362 13.39 -0.12 16.87
CA SER A 362 13.01 0.99 15.99
C SER A 362 11.55 0.92 15.55
N LEU A 363 11.00 -0.28 15.37
CA LEU A 363 9.58 -0.47 15.07
C LEU A 363 8.69 0.01 16.22
N PHE A 364 9.02 -0.37 17.45
CA PHE A 364 8.30 0.05 18.66
C PHE A 364 8.33 1.57 18.83
N ASP A 365 9.50 2.19 18.71
CA ASP A 365 9.65 3.64 18.85
C ASP A 365 8.85 4.37 17.76
N THR A 366 8.90 3.88 16.52
CA THR A 366 8.15 4.46 15.39
C THR A 366 6.65 4.32 15.55
N LEU A 367 6.17 3.17 16.03
CA LEU A 367 4.75 2.95 16.33
C LEU A 367 4.28 3.96 17.37
N GLY A 368 5.00 4.11 18.49
CA GLY A 368 4.69 5.09 19.54
C GLY A 368 4.56 6.52 19.00
N LEU A 369 5.44 6.93 18.08
CA LEU A 369 5.39 8.24 17.43
C LEU A 369 4.19 8.44 16.49
N CYS A 370 3.62 7.35 15.94
CA CYS A 370 2.63 7.42 14.86
C CYS A 370 1.19 7.05 15.27
N LEU A 371 0.91 6.78 16.56
CA LEU A 371 -0.42 6.37 17.03
C LEU A 371 -1.55 7.39 16.87
N SER A 372 -1.21 8.63 16.50
CA SER A 372 -2.22 9.63 16.08
C SER A 372 -2.95 9.24 14.78
N ASP A 373 -2.34 8.38 13.96
CA ASP A 373 -2.86 7.88 12.69
C ASP A 373 -3.51 6.49 12.82
N GLU A 374 -4.70 6.32 12.23
CA GLU A 374 -5.50 5.09 12.35
C GLU A 374 -4.80 3.87 11.72
N THR A 375 -4.05 4.06 10.63
CA THR A 375 -3.35 2.96 9.96
C THR A 375 -2.17 2.44 10.79
N SER A 376 -1.49 3.33 11.50
CA SER A 376 -0.42 2.96 12.44
C SER A 376 -0.96 2.20 13.66
N VAL A 377 -2.15 2.60 14.16
CA VAL A 377 -2.85 1.86 15.22
C VAL A 377 -3.25 0.45 14.75
N LEU A 378 -3.72 0.32 13.51
CA LEU A 378 -4.08 -0.98 12.93
C LEU A 378 -2.85 -1.89 12.77
N LEU A 379 -1.69 -1.35 12.39
CA LEU A 379 -0.43 -2.11 12.36
C LEU A 379 -0.03 -2.59 13.76
N LEU A 380 -0.07 -1.70 14.77
CA LEU A 380 0.23 -2.07 16.15
C LEU A 380 -0.70 -3.20 16.63
N TYR A 381 -2.01 -3.06 16.38
CA TYR A 381 -3.00 -4.10 16.69
C TYR A 381 -2.64 -5.43 16.03
N SER A 382 -2.32 -5.40 14.73
CA SER A 382 -1.99 -6.62 13.96
C SER A 382 -0.74 -7.32 14.49
N LEU A 383 0.28 -6.57 14.87
CA LEU A 383 1.52 -7.10 15.44
C LEU A 383 1.29 -7.67 16.84
N VAL A 384 0.65 -6.92 17.74
CA VAL A 384 0.42 -7.33 19.13
C VAL A 384 -0.55 -8.52 19.23
N HIS A 385 -1.52 -8.61 18.31
CA HIS A 385 -2.46 -9.72 18.27
C HIS A 385 -1.91 -10.96 17.55
N GLY A 386 -1.16 -10.78 16.45
CA GLY A 386 -0.77 -11.88 15.55
C GLY A 386 0.68 -12.38 15.71
N ASN A 387 1.60 -11.52 16.16
CA ASN A 387 3.01 -11.86 16.28
C ASN A 387 3.41 -12.03 17.75
N SER A 388 3.56 -13.29 18.19
CA SER A 388 3.91 -13.65 19.57
C SER A 388 5.22 -13.03 20.04
N ASP A 389 6.21 -12.94 19.15
CA ASP A 389 7.55 -12.50 19.48
C ASP A 389 7.59 -10.98 19.66
N PHE A 390 6.85 -10.25 18.83
CA PHE A 390 6.68 -8.82 19.01
C PHE A 390 5.87 -8.50 20.26
N LEU A 391 4.84 -9.30 20.58
CA LEU A 391 4.12 -9.17 21.85
C LEU A 391 5.05 -9.41 23.05
N GLU A 392 5.82 -10.51 23.06
CA GLU A 392 6.80 -10.80 24.10
C GLU A 392 7.80 -9.65 24.23
N TYR A 393 8.32 -9.14 23.11
CA TYR A 393 9.22 -7.99 23.07
C TYR A 393 8.59 -6.75 23.74
N VAL A 394 7.33 -6.42 23.43
CA VAL A 394 6.63 -5.27 24.05
C VAL A 394 6.47 -5.48 25.56
N LEU A 395 6.08 -6.68 26.00
CA LEU A 395 5.81 -6.97 27.40
C LEU A 395 7.04 -6.88 28.31
N VAL A 396 8.24 -7.14 27.78
CA VAL A 396 9.50 -7.09 28.55
C VAL A 396 10.20 -5.73 28.52
N ARG A 397 9.70 -4.74 27.76
CA ARG A 397 10.30 -3.39 27.72
C ARG A 397 10.12 -2.65 29.03
N THR A 398 11.11 -1.79 29.34
CA THR A 398 11.12 -0.96 30.55
C THR A 398 10.57 0.45 30.32
N ASP A 399 10.66 0.94 29.09
CA ASP A 399 10.22 2.25 28.62
C ASP A 399 8.83 2.18 27.94
N LEU A 400 7.88 1.56 28.65
CA LEU A 400 6.51 1.37 28.17
C LEU A 400 5.75 2.69 27.97
N ASP A 401 6.21 3.78 28.58
CA ASP A 401 5.66 5.12 28.39
C ASP A 401 5.80 5.61 26.94
N THR A 402 6.84 5.20 26.20
CA THR A 402 6.99 5.49 24.77
C THR A 402 5.78 5.03 23.94
N LEU A 403 5.16 3.91 24.31
CA LEU A 403 3.98 3.38 23.63
C LEU A 403 2.68 3.80 24.32
N LEU A 404 2.60 3.67 25.64
CA LEU A 404 1.36 3.87 26.38
C LEU A 404 0.99 5.35 26.50
N MET A 405 1.94 6.29 26.61
CA MET A 405 1.59 7.72 26.72
C MET A 405 0.81 8.21 25.49
N PRO A 406 1.25 7.96 24.24
CA PRO A 406 0.46 8.32 23.05
C PRO A 406 -0.91 7.61 22.97
N ILE A 407 -1.01 6.34 23.42
CA ILE A 407 -2.30 5.62 23.50
C ILE A 407 -3.25 6.36 24.45
N LEU A 408 -2.78 6.64 25.66
CA LEU A 408 -3.58 7.27 26.71
C LEU A 408 -3.99 8.69 26.34
N GLU A 409 -3.10 9.47 25.71
CA GLU A 409 -3.41 10.80 25.19
C GLU A 409 -4.47 10.74 24.07
N THR A 410 -4.39 9.73 23.19
CA THR A 410 -5.37 9.54 22.10
C THR A 410 -6.73 9.15 22.65
N LEU A 411 -6.79 8.27 23.65
CA LEU A 411 -8.03 7.90 24.35
C LEU A 411 -8.60 9.06 25.18
N TYR A 412 -7.76 9.87 25.82
CA TYR A 412 -8.19 11.08 26.52
C TYR A 412 -8.91 12.04 25.56
N ASN A 413 -8.42 12.14 24.33
CA ASN A 413 -8.99 12.93 23.23
C ASN A 413 -10.01 12.15 22.36
N ALA A 414 -10.66 11.11 22.90
CA ALA A 414 -11.54 10.22 22.13
C ALA A 414 -12.67 10.92 21.35
N SER A 415 -13.15 12.08 21.82
CA SER A 415 -14.17 12.87 21.12
C SER A 415 -13.73 13.40 19.75
N ARG A 416 -12.41 13.47 19.50
CA ARG A 416 -11.80 13.94 18.24
C ARG A 416 -11.31 12.81 17.34
N ARG A 417 -11.57 11.54 17.70
CA ARG A 417 -11.06 10.34 17.02
C ARG A 417 -12.18 9.49 16.47
N THR A 418 -11.86 8.61 15.52
CA THR A 418 -12.83 7.66 14.95
C THR A 418 -13.11 6.55 15.97
N SER A 419 -14.34 6.01 15.97
CA SER A 419 -14.70 4.91 16.88
C SER A 419 -13.77 3.70 16.67
N ASN A 420 -13.41 3.40 15.42
CA ASN A 420 -12.50 2.31 15.08
C ASN A 420 -11.13 2.46 15.74
N GLN A 421 -10.53 3.65 15.65
CA GLN A 421 -9.25 3.93 16.31
C GLN A 421 -9.35 3.74 17.83
N ILE A 422 -10.42 4.21 18.46
CA ILE A 422 -10.64 4.05 19.90
C ILE A 422 -10.81 2.57 20.27
N TYR A 423 -11.61 1.80 19.53
CA TYR A 423 -11.78 0.38 19.78
C TYR A 423 -10.47 -0.40 19.64
N MET A 424 -9.68 -0.15 18.60
CA MET A 424 -8.38 -0.80 18.42
C MET A 424 -7.43 -0.50 19.59
N LEU A 425 -7.35 0.76 20.04
CA LEU A 425 -6.53 1.14 21.19
C LEU A 425 -6.98 0.45 22.48
N LEU A 426 -8.29 0.34 22.73
CA LEU A 426 -8.81 -0.37 23.88
C LEU A 426 -8.51 -1.88 23.81
N ILE A 427 -8.58 -2.49 22.63
CA ILE A 427 -8.21 -3.90 22.42
C ILE A 427 -6.71 -4.10 22.64
N ILE A 428 -5.85 -3.20 22.16
CA ILE A 428 -4.40 -3.26 22.42
C ILE A 428 -4.13 -3.20 23.92
N LEU A 429 -4.73 -2.25 24.64
CA LEU A 429 -4.61 -2.19 26.10
C LEU A 429 -5.11 -3.45 26.79
N LEU A 430 -6.22 -4.03 26.30
CA LEU A 430 -6.74 -5.30 26.82
C LEU A 430 -5.75 -6.44 26.62
N ILE A 431 -5.15 -6.59 25.43
CA ILE A 431 -4.16 -7.63 25.14
C ILE A 431 -2.96 -7.48 26.09
N LEU A 432 -2.39 -6.28 26.21
CA LEU A 432 -1.23 -6.04 27.08
C LEU A 432 -1.56 -6.27 28.56
N SER A 433 -2.73 -5.84 29.02
CA SER A 433 -3.16 -5.99 30.42
C SER A 433 -3.45 -7.43 30.87
N GLN A 434 -3.49 -8.40 29.95
CA GLN A 434 -3.61 -9.81 30.31
C GLN A 434 -2.33 -10.36 30.95
N ASP A 435 -1.17 -9.72 30.72
CA ASP A 435 0.07 -10.11 31.37
C ASP A 435 0.25 -9.44 32.74
N SER A 436 0.49 -10.26 33.76
CA SER A 436 0.66 -9.79 35.15
C SER A 436 1.96 -9.00 35.36
N SER A 437 3.03 -9.32 34.61
CA SER A 437 4.33 -8.66 34.74
C SER A 437 4.28 -7.25 34.16
N PHE A 438 3.60 -7.08 33.03
CA PHE A 438 3.28 -5.79 32.43
C PHE A 438 2.50 -4.91 33.42
N ASN A 439 1.42 -5.44 34.02
CA ASN A 439 0.63 -4.70 35.00
C ASN A 439 1.47 -4.23 36.21
N ALA A 440 2.33 -5.10 36.74
CA ALA A 440 3.24 -4.74 37.82
C ALA A 440 4.24 -3.65 37.39
N SER A 441 4.72 -3.69 36.14
CA SER A 441 5.72 -2.77 35.62
C SER A 441 5.16 -1.36 35.40
N ILE A 442 3.97 -1.23 34.80
CA ILE A 442 3.34 0.09 34.57
C ILE A 442 2.99 0.82 35.88
N HIS A 443 2.74 0.09 36.98
CA HIS A 443 2.49 0.69 38.29
C HIS A 443 3.77 1.11 39.02
N LYS A 444 4.93 0.56 38.64
CA LYS A 444 6.24 0.99 39.15
C LYS A 444 6.80 2.19 38.39
N LEU A 445 6.41 2.36 37.12
CA LEU A 445 6.87 3.47 36.28
C LEU A 445 6.19 4.78 36.69
N MET A 446 6.95 5.67 37.33
CA MET A 446 6.46 6.96 37.83
C MET A 446 6.65 8.06 36.79
N LEU A 447 5.56 8.75 36.46
CA LEU A 447 5.57 9.87 35.53
C LEU A 447 5.79 11.18 36.30
N PRO A 448 6.75 12.04 35.88
CA PRO A 448 7.00 13.33 36.54
C PRO A 448 5.82 14.29 36.36
N SER A 449 5.23 14.33 35.18
CA SER A 449 4.07 15.15 34.84
C SER A 449 3.36 14.65 33.59
N VAL A 450 2.05 14.91 33.48
CA VAL A 450 1.24 14.59 32.28
C VAL A 450 0.68 15.91 31.71
N PRO A 451 1.36 16.54 30.73
CA PRO A 451 1.06 17.92 30.33
C PRO A 451 -0.27 18.09 29.59
N TRP A 452 -0.78 17.02 28.95
CA TRP A 452 -2.03 17.05 28.19
C TRP A 452 -3.28 16.76 29.04
N TYR A 453 -3.13 16.41 30.33
CA TYR A 453 -4.26 16.15 31.22
C TYR A 453 -4.72 17.45 31.89
N GLU A 454 -5.94 17.89 31.61
CA GLU A 454 -6.37 19.27 31.90
C GLU A 454 -7.16 19.40 33.21
N GLU A 455 -7.76 18.32 33.73
CA GLU A 455 -8.69 18.42 34.87
C GLU A 455 -8.00 18.63 36.21
N ARG A 456 -6.78 18.10 36.37
CA ARG A 456 -5.98 18.23 37.60
C ARG A 456 -4.50 18.00 37.32
N LEU A 457 -3.62 18.78 37.97
CA LEU A 457 -2.19 18.50 37.93
C LEU A 457 -1.89 17.12 38.53
N LEU A 458 -1.51 16.16 37.67
CA LEU A 458 -1.04 14.84 38.06
C LEU A 458 0.49 14.88 38.17
N HIS A 459 0.99 15.07 39.40
CA HIS A 459 2.41 14.94 39.72
C HIS A 459 2.70 13.56 40.31
N HIS A 460 3.83 12.95 39.94
CA HIS A 460 4.30 11.67 40.49
C HIS A 460 3.25 10.54 40.48
N THR A 461 2.49 10.43 39.40
CA THR A 461 1.49 9.38 39.21
C THR A 461 2.12 8.22 38.45
N SER A 462 1.81 6.98 38.83
CA SER A 462 2.24 5.82 38.06
C SER A 462 1.54 5.76 36.70
N LEU A 463 2.21 5.24 35.67
CA LEU A 463 1.61 5.04 34.35
C LEU A 463 0.36 4.16 34.41
N GLY A 464 0.37 3.12 35.24
CA GLY A 464 -0.80 2.28 35.50
C GLY A 464 -1.97 3.04 36.13
N SER A 465 -1.71 3.94 37.08
CA SER A 465 -2.75 4.80 37.66
C SER A 465 -3.35 5.75 36.62
N LEU A 466 -2.53 6.34 35.75
CA LEU A 466 -3.00 7.18 34.64
C LEU A 466 -3.86 6.36 33.67
N MET A 467 -3.45 5.15 33.32
CA MET A 467 -4.22 4.25 32.46
C MET A 467 -5.62 3.99 33.02
N VAL A 468 -5.75 3.68 34.31
CA VAL A 468 -7.05 3.48 34.96
C VAL A 468 -7.91 4.76 34.91
N ILE A 469 -7.32 5.94 35.16
CA ILE A 469 -8.04 7.22 35.09
C ILE A 469 -8.61 7.46 33.68
N VAL A 470 -7.79 7.28 32.65
CA VAL A 470 -8.19 7.49 31.24
C VAL A 470 -9.26 6.47 30.82
N LEU A 471 -9.15 5.20 31.24
CA LEU A 471 -10.16 4.18 30.97
C LEU A 471 -11.51 4.52 31.63
N ILE A 472 -11.51 4.92 32.90
CA ILE A 472 -12.74 5.35 33.60
C ILE A 472 -13.38 6.55 32.88
N ARG A 473 -12.58 7.54 32.46
CA ARG A 473 -13.06 8.69 31.69
C ARG A 473 -13.68 8.25 30.36
N THR A 474 -13.02 7.34 29.64
CA THR A 474 -13.51 6.80 28.35
C THR A 474 -14.84 6.06 28.52
N VAL A 475 -14.97 5.23 29.57
CA VAL A 475 -16.24 4.54 29.90
C VAL A 475 -17.34 5.55 30.25
N LYS A 476 -17.06 6.54 31.10
CA LYS A 476 -18.02 7.59 31.44
C LYS A 476 -18.50 8.36 30.22
N TYR A 477 -17.58 8.71 29.32
CA TYR A 477 -17.92 9.38 28.06
C TYR A 477 -18.85 8.51 27.21
N ASN A 478 -18.53 7.23 27.00
CA ASN A 478 -19.36 6.32 26.23
C ASN A 478 -20.76 6.10 26.84
N LEU A 479 -20.85 5.93 28.16
CA LEU A 479 -22.14 5.79 28.87
C LEU A 479 -22.99 7.07 28.76
N SER A 480 -22.37 8.26 28.86
CA SER A 480 -23.09 9.53 28.71
C SER A 480 -23.70 9.71 27.32
N LYS A 481 -23.01 9.23 26.28
CA LYS A 481 -23.50 9.29 24.89
C LYS A 481 -24.67 8.33 24.65
N LEU A 482 -24.65 7.15 25.24
CA LEU A 482 -25.77 6.20 25.18
C LEU A 482 -27.03 6.76 25.85
N ARG A 483 -26.88 7.49 26.97
CA ARG A 483 -27.99 8.10 27.71
C ARG A 483 -28.66 9.28 26.99
N ILE A 484 -28.02 9.86 25.97
CA ILE A 484 -28.59 10.95 25.14
C ILE A 484 -29.39 10.37 23.96
N ILE A 485 -29.16 9.10 23.61
CA ILE A 485 -29.80 8.42 22.46
C ILE A 485 -31.05 7.64 22.90
N THR A 486 -31.15 7.30 24.19
CA THR A 486 -32.38 6.78 24.85
C THR A 486 -33.20 7.91 25.44
#